data_AF-A0A8H7TZF9-F1
#
_entry.id   AF-A0A8H7TZF9-F1
#
_cell.length_a   1.000
_cell.length_b   1.000
_cell.length_c   1.000
_cell.angle_alpha   90.00
_cell.angle_beta   90.00
_cell.angle_gamma   90.00
#
_symmetry.space_group_name_H-M   'P 1'
#
loop_
_entity.id
_entity.type
_entity.pdbx_description
1 polymer ?
#
loop_
_entity_poly.entity_id
_entity_poly.type
_entity_poly.pdbx_seq_one_letter_code
_entity_poly.pdbx_strand_id
1 'polypeptide(L)'
;MSAEPLTAIVLDLGDVMFSWSPETKTKISGKTLHQILSDLTWLDYECGRISADECHTRIGQAFSLDPADIAEAFRQARDSLTPNHELLSLVSDLKAQSGGTLRVFAMSNISAPDYEFLRVTKHINWDIFDKVFTSAAAGERKPNLAFYTHVISESGLDPSRAVFIDDKVENVLSARSLGFRGIVFEDSIAVMRQLRNLCGSPSKRAWEFLRANAGRLHSVTNSGVELKEHFAQLLILEATHDASLISIPEPPSHTWNFFRGRKGVLTKTDFPDDLDTTSLGLTIMGASEDVKHSILDQMLQYRNPDGIVQTYFDHTRPRLDACVCVNVLNLFYTNGRGAELQRTLDWVYHVLVHRAYLDGTRYYTTAECFLFFIGRLLSASTDADLHAKLEPVFRERVRERIGADGDALALAMRIIAGATVGIENAVDTRKLLSMQLADGGWEEGWVYKLVAAKTLIGCRGLTTALALQAITLPAPSSQAPVPLEARITSWCGKITISW
;
A
#
# COMPACT_ATOMS: atom_id res chain seq x y z
N MET A 1 -14.46 -8.12 7.25
CA MET A 1 -15.23 -8.20 5.97
C MET A 1 -14.28 -7.86 4.82
N SER A 2 -13.82 -8.86 4.07
CA SER A 2 -13.05 -8.62 2.84
C SER A 2 -13.96 -7.93 1.83
N ALA A 3 -13.64 -6.69 1.44
CA ALA A 3 -14.40 -6.02 0.39
C ALA A 3 -14.28 -6.84 -0.90
N GLU A 4 -15.40 -7.33 -1.43
CA GLU A 4 -15.43 -8.06 -2.70
C GLU A 4 -14.75 -7.25 -3.81
N PRO A 5 -14.12 -7.92 -4.79
CA PRO A 5 -13.47 -7.24 -5.90
C PRO A 5 -14.49 -6.41 -6.69
N LEU A 6 -14.04 -5.23 -7.13
CA LEU A 6 -14.83 -4.40 -8.04
C LEU A 6 -15.04 -5.11 -9.37
N THR A 7 -16.24 -4.94 -9.93
CA THR A 7 -16.68 -5.54 -11.20
C THR A 7 -17.02 -4.50 -12.25
N ALA A 8 -17.04 -3.22 -11.90
CA ALA A 8 -17.32 -2.16 -12.85
C ALA A 8 -16.50 -0.88 -12.58
N ILE A 9 -16.05 -0.25 -13.66
CA ILE A 9 -15.56 1.13 -13.71
C ILE A 9 -16.57 1.95 -14.52
N VAL A 10 -17.01 3.09 -13.98
CA VAL A 10 -17.86 4.06 -14.67
C VAL A 10 -17.10 5.40 -14.74
N LEU A 11 -16.84 5.89 -15.95
CA LEU A 11 -16.02 7.07 -16.21
C LEU A 11 -16.88 8.18 -16.83
N ASP A 12 -16.71 9.43 -16.39
CA ASP A 12 -17.08 10.55 -17.23
C ASP A 12 -16.19 10.63 -18.47
N LEU A 13 -16.66 11.30 -19.51
CA LEU A 13 -15.88 11.61 -20.71
C LEU A 13 -15.18 12.96 -20.60
N GLY A 14 -15.93 14.06 -20.38
CA GLY A 14 -15.37 15.40 -20.27
C GLY A 14 -14.51 15.57 -19.02
N ASP A 15 -13.36 16.24 -19.17
CA ASP A 15 -12.38 16.55 -18.11
C ASP A 15 -11.84 15.37 -17.28
N VAL A 16 -12.19 14.14 -17.68
CA VAL A 16 -11.66 12.86 -17.16
C VAL A 16 -10.94 12.09 -18.26
N MET A 17 -11.68 11.69 -19.30
CA MET A 17 -11.15 10.93 -20.45
C MET A 17 -10.69 11.84 -21.58
N PHE A 18 -11.24 13.05 -21.67
CA PHE A 18 -10.86 14.05 -22.65
C PHE A 18 -10.72 15.41 -21.96
N SER A 19 -9.59 16.08 -22.15
CA SER A 19 -9.42 17.48 -21.78
C SER A 19 -9.72 18.38 -22.98
N TRP A 20 -10.15 19.61 -22.73
CA TRP A 20 -10.43 20.60 -23.77
C TRP A 20 -9.88 21.98 -23.38
N SER A 21 -9.74 22.86 -24.37
CA SER A 21 -9.34 24.24 -24.14
C SER A 21 -10.56 25.16 -24.14
N PRO A 22 -10.74 25.99 -23.09
CA PRO A 22 -11.76 27.03 -23.07
C PRO A 22 -11.36 28.27 -23.86
N GLU A 23 -10.16 28.32 -24.43
CA GLU A 23 -9.71 29.42 -25.27
C GLU A 23 -10.35 29.35 -26.64
N THR A 24 -10.93 30.47 -27.06
CA THR A 24 -11.54 30.59 -28.39
C THR A 24 -11.03 31.84 -29.09
N LYS A 25 -11.05 31.81 -30.42
CA LYS A 25 -10.77 32.96 -31.29
C LYS A 25 -12.01 33.86 -31.49
N THR A 26 -13.11 33.53 -30.83
CA THR A 26 -14.38 34.28 -30.90
C THR A 26 -14.42 35.38 -29.84
N LYS A 27 -15.52 36.13 -29.77
CA LYS A 27 -15.78 37.06 -28.67
C LYS A 27 -16.17 36.36 -27.36
N ILE A 28 -16.43 35.05 -27.39
CA ILE A 28 -16.84 34.28 -26.23
C ILE A 28 -15.60 33.90 -25.42
N SER A 29 -15.52 34.45 -24.21
CA SER A 29 -14.45 34.11 -23.28
C SER A 29 -14.63 32.70 -22.71
N GLY A 30 -13.53 32.07 -22.28
CA GLY A 30 -13.59 30.77 -21.59
C GLY A 30 -14.47 30.81 -20.33
N LYS A 31 -14.51 31.94 -19.61
CA LYS A 31 -15.43 32.12 -18.47
C LYS A 31 -16.90 32.05 -18.91
N THR A 32 -17.21 32.68 -20.04
CA THR A 32 -18.56 32.68 -20.61
C THR A 32 -18.96 31.27 -21.06
N LEU A 33 -18.04 30.50 -21.67
CA LEU A 33 -18.31 29.10 -22.00
C LEU A 33 -18.70 28.28 -20.77
N HIS A 34 -17.96 28.39 -19.66
CA HIS A 34 -18.30 27.68 -18.42
C HIS A 34 -19.66 28.12 -17.83
N GLN A 35 -20.00 29.42 -17.95
CA GLN A 35 -21.32 29.92 -17.54
C GLN A 35 -22.43 29.32 -18.41
N ILE A 36 -22.22 29.23 -19.73
CA ILE A 36 -23.16 28.61 -20.66
C ILE A 36 -23.34 27.13 -20.34
N LEU A 37 -22.25 26.38 -20.10
CA LEU A 37 -22.30 24.95 -19.72
C LEU A 37 -23.13 24.68 -18.44
N SER A 38 -23.35 25.71 -17.62
CA SER A 38 -24.13 25.63 -16.38
C SER A 38 -25.56 26.18 -16.53
N ASP A 39 -25.91 26.76 -17.68
CA ASP A 39 -27.22 27.35 -17.95
C ASP A 39 -28.28 26.28 -18.23
N LEU A 40 -29.51 26.49 -17.74
CA LEU A 40 -30.63 25.56 -17.94
C LEU A 40 -30.87 25.21 -19.41
N THR A 41 -30.67 26.16 -20.32
CA THR A 41 -30.80 25.95 -21.77
C THR A 41 -29.79 24.91 -22.26
N TRP A 42 -28.54 25.01 -21.79
CA TRP A 42 -27.52 24.02 -22.14
C TRP A 42 -27.84 22.65 -21.54
N LEU A 43 -28.37 22.62 -20.31
CA LEU A 43 -28.80 21.38 -19.66
C LEU A 43 -29.92 20.68 -20.44
N ASP A 44 -30.87 21.44 -21.00
CA ASP A 44 -31.91 20.89 -21.87
C ASP A 44 -31.36 20.36 -23.20
N TYR A 45 -30.36 21.05 -23.77
CA TYR A 45 -29.66 20.62 -24.98
C TYR A 45 -28.88 19.32 -24.77
N GLU A 46 -28.10 19.20 -23.70
CA GLU A 46 -27.35 17.96 -23.41
C GLU A 46 -28.28 16.79 -23.08
N CYS A 47 -29.50 17.03 -22.60
CA CYS A 47 -30.55 16.03 -22.43
C CYS A 47 -31.36 15.75 -23.71
N GLY A 48 -31.03 16.37 -24.85
CA GLY A 48 -31.72 16.16 -26.12
C GLY A 48 -33.15 16.73 -26.19
N ARG A 49 -33.51 17.66 -25.30
CA ARG A 49 -34.85 18.26 -25.24
C ARG A 49 -35.04 19.40 -26.24
N ILE A 50 -33.96 20.06 -26.62
CA ILE A 50 -33.93 21.13 -27.63
C ILE A 50 -32.80 20.89 -28.62
N SER A 51 -32.90 21.48 -29.82
CA SER A 51 -31.85 21.40 -30.84
C SER A 51 -30.66 22.32 -30.53
N ALA A 52 -29.53 22.10 -31.21
CA ALA A 52 -28.36 22.98 -31.08
C ALA A 52 -28.68 24.43 -31.51
N ASP A 53 -29.42 24.63 -32.61
CA ASP A 53 -29.79 25.96 -33.09
C ASP A 53 -30.71 26.70 -32.12
N GLU A 54 -31.67 25.98 -31.52
CA GLU A 54 -32.54 26.53 -30.49
C GLU A 54 -31.76 26.87 -29.22
N CYS A 55 -30.84 26.00 -28.82
CA CYS A 55 -29.93 26.23 -27.69
C CYS A 55 -29.11 27.51 -27.88
N HIS A 56 -28.39 27.63 -29.00
CA HIS A 56 -27.58 28.81 -29.31
C HIS A 56 -28.42 30.09 -29.39
N THR A 57 -29.64 30.01 -29.93
CA THR A 57 -30.56 31.16 -30.00
C THR A 57 -30.99 31.63 -28.61
N ARG A 58 -31.44 30.70 -27.75
CA ARG A 58 -31.88 31.01 -26.38
C ARG A 58 -30.73 31.52 -25.50
N ILE A 59 -29.55 30.91 -25.60
CA ILE A 59 -28.33 31.40 -24.91
C ILE A 59 -27.93 32.77 -25.44
N GLY A 60 -27.96 32.98 -26.76
CA GLY A 60 -27.65 34.28 -27.37
C GLY A 60 -28.55 35.39 -26.83
N GLN A 61 -29.85 35.10 -26.65
CA GLN A 61 -30.79 36.04 -26.02
C GLN A 61 -30.47 36.28 -24.53
N ALA A 62 -30.24 35.21 -23.75
CA ALA A 62 -30.00 35.31 -22.31
C ALA A 62 -28.68 36.02 -21.96
N PHE A 63 -27.63 35.81 -22.75
CA PHE A 63 -26.30 36.37 -22.52
C PHE A 63 -26.00 37.61 -23.38
N SER A 64 -26.93 38.04 -24.25
CA SER A 64 -26.73 39.12 -25.22
C SER A 64 -25.52 38.87 -26.15
N LEU A 65 -25.43 37.66 -26.67
CA LEU A 65 -24.36 37.17 -27.54
C LEU A 65 -24.90 36.79 -28.92
N ASP A 66 -24.05 36.81 -29.94
CA ASP A 66 -24.41 36.30 -31.26
C ASP A 66 -24.45 34.76 -31.22
N PRO A 67 -25.58 34.10 -31.60
CA PRO A 67 -25.65 32.65 -31.71
C PRO A 67 -24.56 32.03 -32.59
N ALA A 68 -24.10 32.75 -33.63
CA ALA A 68 -23.01 32.28 -34.49
C ALA A 68 -21.65 32.26 -33.76
N ASP A 69 -21.38 33.27 -32.92
CA ASP A 69 -20.18 33.31 -32.07
C ASP A 69 -20.20 32.17 -31.03
N ILE A 70 -21.38 31.86 -30.47
CA ILE A 70 -21.56 30.73 -29.54
C ILE A 70 -21.28 29.39 -30.24
N ALA A 71 -21.90 29.17 -31.41
CA ALA A 71 -21.74 27.93 -32.17
C ALA A 71 -20.26 27.70 -32.59
N GLU A 72 -19.59 28.78 -33.01
CA GLU A 72 -18.16 28.78 -33.34
C GLU A 72 -17.30 28.47 -32.12
N ALA A 73 -17.55 29.10 -30.98
CA ALA A 73 -16.80 28.90 -29.74
C ALA A 73 -16.86 27.45 -29.27
N PHE A 74 -18.05 26.84 -29.24
CA PHE A 74 -18.20 25.42 -28.89
C PHE A 74 -17.62 24.48 -29.94
N ARG A 75 -17.59 24.87 -31.22
CA ARG A 75 -16.89 24.08 -32.25
C ARG A 75 -15.38 24.05 -31.97
N GLN A 76 -14.77 25.20 -31.67
CA GLN A 76 -13.35 25.27 -31.33
C GLN A 76 -13.03 24.48 -30.05
N ALA A 77 -13.91 24.54 -29.04
CA ALA A 77 -13.79 23.73 -27.83
C ALA A 77 -13.79 22.22 -28.17
N ARG A 78 -14.74 21.75 -29.00
CA ARG A 78 -14.78 20.36 -29.46
C ARG A 78 -13.54 19.95 -30.26
N ASP A 79 -13.08 20.80 -31.17
CA ASP A 79 -11.89 20.54 -31.97
C ASP A 79 -10.65 20.37 -31.08
N SER A 80 -10.58 21.13 -29.98
CA SER A 80 -9.47 21.08 -29.01
C SER A 80 -9.42 19.83 -28.13
N LEU A 81 -10.48 19.00 -28.10
CA LEU A 81 -10.54 17.82 -27.23
C LEU A 81 -9.35 16.88 -27.47
N THR A 82 -8.60 16.57 -26.41
CA THR A 82 -7.48 15.63 -26.41
C THR A 82 -7.74 14.47 -25.46
N PRO A 83 -7.61 13.20 -25.92
CA PRO A 83 -7.83 12.05 -25.06
C PRO A 83 -6.71 11.84 -24.04
N ASN A 84 -7.08 11.38 -22.86
CA ASN A 84 -6.16 10.90 -21.84
C ASN A 84 -5.72 9.46 -22.14
N HIS A 85 -4.70 9.33 -22.99
CA HIS A 85 -4.19 8.03 -23.44
C HIS A 85 -3.64 7.16 -22.30
N GLU A 86 -3.08 7.75 -21.24
CA GLU A 86 -2.54 7.01 -20.09
C GLU A 86 -3.67 6.34 -19.29
N LEU A 87 -4.76 7.07 -19.03
CA LEU A 87 -5.94 6.53 -18.34
C LEU A 87 -6.63 5.46 -19.19
N LEU A 88 -6.77 5.68 -20.50
CA LEU A 88 -7.31 4.68 -21.44
C LEU A 88 -6.48 3.39 -21.42
N SER A 89 -5.15 3.50 -21.51
CA SER A 89 -4.25 2.34 -21.46
C SER A 89 -4.42 1.59 -20.13
N LEU A 90 -4.46 2.31 -19.01
CA LEU A 90 -4.66 1.69 -17.71
C LEU A 90 -5.99 0.92 -17.64
N VAL A 91 -7.09 1.56 -18.03
CA VAL A 91 -8.42 0.92 -17.94
C VAL A 91 -8.47 -0.32 -18.84
N SER A 92 -7.82 -0.28 -20.00
CA SER A 92 -7.65 -1.43 -20.89
C SER A 92 -6.86 -2.55 -20.22
N ASP A 93 -5.72 -2.22 -19.58
CA ASP A 93 -4.89 -3.19 -18.87
C ASP A 93 -5.65 -3.84 -17.71
N LEU A 94 -6.38 -3.05 -16.91
CA LEU A 94 -7.19 -3.55 -15.79
C LEU A 94 -8.31 -4.47 -16.30
N LYS A 95 -9.00 -4.09 -17.38
CA LYS A 95 -10.05 -4.91 -18.00
C LYS A 95 -9.47 -6.24 -18.49
N ALA A 96 -8.33 -6.22 -19.18
CA ALA A 96 -7.65 -7.43 -19.65
C ALA A 96 -7.19 -8.33 -18.50
N GLN A 97 -6.55 -7.76 -17.47
CA GLN A 97 -6.07 -8.50 -16.29
C GLN A 97 -7.19 -9.14 -15.47
N SER A 98 -8.40 -8.58 -15.52
CA SER A 98 -9.57 -9.12 -14.82
C SER A 98 -10.10 -10.43 -15.39
N GLY A 99 -9.62 -10.86 -16.57
CA GLY A 99 -10.13 -12.06 -17.25
C GLY A 99 -11.60 -11.96 -17.65
N GLY A 100 -12.10 -10.74 -17.92
CA GLY A 100 -13.49 -10.48 -18.32
C GLY A 100 -14.46 -10.23 -17.16
N THR A 101 -13.99 -10.17 -15.92
CA THR A 101 -14.83 -9.89 -14.75
C THR A 101 -15.08 -8.39 -14.51
N LEU A 102 -14.19 -7.53 -15.03
CA LEU A 102 -14.31 -6.08 -14.94
C LEU A 102 -14.98 -5.51 -16.19
N ARG A 103 -16.12 -4.86 -16.00
CA ARG A 103 -16.81 -4.08 -17.03
C ARG A 103 -16.44 -2.61 -16.94
N VAL A 104 -16.49 -1.90 -18.05
CA VAL A 104 -16.13 -0.50 -18.17
C VAL A 104 -17.26 0.21 -18.89
N PHE A 105 -17.78 1.27 -18.27
CA PHE A 105 -18.87 2.08 -18.81
C PHE A 105 -18.42 3.54 -18.88
N ALA A 106 -18.98 4.27 -19.84
CA ALA A 106 -18.94 5.73 -19.83
C ALA A 106 -20.31 6.28 -19.41
N MET A 107 -20.32 7.34 -18.62
CA MET A 107 -21.53 8.03 -18.19
C MET A 107 -21.29 9.54 -18.25
N SER A 108 -21.81 10.19 -19.29
CA SER A 108 -21.47 11.59 -19.58
C SER A 108 -22.68 12.45 -19.87
N ASN A 109 -22.61 13.70 -19.39
CA ASN A 109 -23.52 14.75 -19.80
C ASN A 109 -23.02 15.30 -21.14
N ILE A 110 -23.65 14.87 -22.23
CA ILE A 110 -23.22 15.19 -23.59
C ILE A 110 -24.43 15.10 -24.53
N SER A 111 -24.53 16.07 -25.43
CA SER A 111 -25.56 16.09 -26.47
C SER A 111 -25.32 14.98 -27.51
N ALA A 112 -26.36 14.58 -28.25
CA ALA A 112 -26.21 13.58 -29.30
C ALA A 112 -25.25 14.05 -30.44
N PRO A 113 -25.32 15.31 -30.93
CA PRO A 113 -24.36 15.80 -31.92
C PRO A 113 -22.91 15.80 -31.42
N ASP A 114 -22.68 16.24 -30.18
CA ASP A 114 -21.33 16.33 -29.63
C ASP A 114 -20.73 14.93 -29.36
N TYR A 115 -21.57 13.98 -28.94
CA TYR A 115 -21.15 12.58 -28.78
C TYR A 115 -20.78 11.93 -30.12
N GLU A 116 -21.58 12.12 -31.17
CA GLU A 116 -21.25 11.57 -32.48
C GLU A 116 -19.99 12.21 -33.06
N PHE A 117 -19.81 13.52 -32.89
CA PHE A 117 -18.57 14.20 -33.25
C PHE A 117 -17.37 13.58 -32.52
N LEU A 118 -17.48 13.40 -31.20
CA LEU A 118 -16.41 12.82 -30.38
C LEU A 118 -16.07 11.40 -30.86
N ARG A 119 -17.09 10.58 -31.16
CA ARG A 119 -16.94 9.20 -31.62
C ARG A 119 -16.24 9.08 -32.98
N VAL A 120 -16.56 9.97 -33.91
CA VAL A 120 -16.05 9.94 -35.29
C VAL A 120 -14.68 10.60 -35.41
N THR A 121 -14.44 11.70 -34.69
CA THR A 121 -13.25 12.53 -34.92
C THR A 121 -12.08 12.19 -34.00
N LYS A 122 -12.35 11.63 -32.81
CA LYS A 122 -11.28 11.29 -31.87
C LYS A 122 -10.96 9.80 -31.98
N HIS A 123 -9.75 9.50 -32.42
CA HIS A 123 -9.26 8.14 -32.67
C HIS A 123 -8.89 7.41 -31.37
N ILE A 124 -9.89 7.14 -30.52
CA ILE A 124 -9.77 6.21 -29.39
C ILE A 124 -10.48 4.90 -29.71
N ASN A 125 -10.06 3.83 -29.04
CA ASN A 125 -10.77 2.56 -29.12
C ASN A 125 -12.02 2.60 -28.23
N TRP A 126 -13.18 2.87 -28.82
CA TRP A 126 -14.47 2.90 -28.11
C TRP A 126 -14.93 1.53 -27.61
N ASP A 127 -14.39 0.43 -28.16
CA ASP A 127 -14.72 -0.94 -27.74
C ASP A 127 -14.22 -1.27 -26.33
N ILE A 128 -13.43 -0.38 -25.72
CA ILE A 128 -13.09 -0.48 -24.30
C ILE A 128 -14.34 -0.43 -23.41
N PHE A 129 -15.36 0.35 -23.83
CA PHE A 129 -16.61 0.51 -23.10
C PHE A 129 -17.59 -0.58 -23.49
N ASP A 130 -18.10 -1.31 -22.49
CA ASP A 130 -19.19 -2.26 -22.67
C ASP A 130 -20.50 -1.55 -23.04
N LYS A 131 -20.68 -0.30 -22.56
CA LYS A 131 -21.75 0.62 -22.97
C LYS A 131 -21.36 2.06 -22.64
N VAL A 132 -21.80 2.99 -23.49
CA VAL A 132 -21.72 4.44 -23.24
C VAL A 132 -23.13 4.96 -22.96
N PHE A 133 -23.30 5.59 -21.81
CA PHE A 133 -24.54 6.25 -21.40
C PHE A 133 -24.37 7.76 -21.55
N THR A 134 -25.15 8.36 -22.45
CA THR A 134 -25.18 9.81 -22.68
C THR A 134 -26.46 10.41 -22.13
N SER A 135 -26.38 11.64 -21.63
CA SER A 135 -27.57 12.34 -21.14
C SER A 135 -28.62 12.52 -22.23
N ALA A 136 -28.20 12.74 -23.48
CA ALA A 136 -29.11 12.91 -24.61
C ALA A 136 -29.94 11.66 -24.91
N ALA A 137 -29.33 10.47 -24.86
CA ALA A 137 -30.04 9.22 -25.09
C ALA A 137 -30.96 8.85 -23.92
N ALA A 138 -30.57 9.22 -22.69
CA ALA A 138 -31.35 8.96 -21.49
C ALA A 138 -32.47 9.99 -21.24
N GLY A 139 -32.38 11.19 -21.82
CA GLY A 139 -33.26 12.32 -21.48
C GLY A 139 -33.04 12.89 -20.07
N GLU A 140 -31.96 12.48 -19.42
CA GLU A 140 -31.64 12.72 -18.02
C GLU A 140 -30.12 12.84 -17.83
N ARG A 141 -29.67 13.52 -16.77
CA ARG A 141 -28.27 13.93 -16.60
C ARG A 141 -27.73 13.72 -15.18
N LYS A 142 -26.42 13.76 -15.04
CA LYS A 142 -25.76 13.95 -13.74
C LYS A 142 -25.97 15.39 -13.27
N PRO A 143 -26.17 15.66 -11.97
CA PRO A 143 -26.13 14.74 -10.82
C PRO A 143 -27.50 14.11 -10.46
N ASN A 144 -28.51 14.13 -11.34
CA ASN A 144 -29.84 13.61 -11.02
C ASN A 144 -29.82 12.09 -10.83
N LEU A 145 -30.32 11.61 -9.68
CA LEU A 145 -30.29 10.18 -9.30
C LEU A 145 -30.99 9.26 -10.32
N ALA A 146 -31.95 9.80 -11.08
CA ALA A 146 -32.63 9.07 -12.14
C ALA A 146 -31.66 8.59 -13.24
N PHE A 147 -30.62 9.36 -13.58
CA PHE A 147 -29.64 8.91 -14.58
C PHE A 147 -28.82 7.74 -14.07
N TYR A 148 -28.34 7.81 -12.83
CA TYR A 148 -27.58 6.72 -12.20
C TYR A 148 -28.42 5.45 -12.06
N THR A 149 -29.69 5.60 -11.68
CA THR A 149 -30.64 4.47 -11.57
C THR A 149 -30.89 3.83 -12.93
N HIS A 150 -31.03 4.63 -13.98
CA HIS A 150 -31.11 4.14 -15.35
C HIS A 150 -29.84 3.36 -15.75
N VAL A 151 -28.65 3.90 -15.48
CA VAL A 151 -27.36 3.23 -15.75
C VAL A 151 -27.25 1.91 -14.99
N ILE A 152 -27.60 1.88 -13.70
CA ILE A 152 -27.59 0.66 -12.88
C ILE A 152 -28.53 -0.39 -13.47
N SER A 153 -29.78 -0.02 -13.79
CA SER A 153 -30.79 -0.93 -14.31
C SER A 153 -30.39 -1.50 -15.68
N GLU A 154 -29.93 -0.65 -16.59
CA GLU A 154 -29.58 -1.03 -17.97
C GLU A 154 -28.28 -1.85 -18.06
N SER A 155 -27.32 -1.58 -17.18
CA SER A 155 -26.05 -2.32 -17.14
C SER A 155 -26.11 -3.57 -16.26
N GLY A 156 -27.05 -3.63 -15.30
CA GLY A 156 -27.07 -4.66 -14.26
C GLY A 156 -25.80 -4.65 -13.40
N LEU A 157 -25.14 -3.50 -13.23
CA LEU A 157 -24.00 -3.39 -12.31
C LEU A 157 -24.48 -3.33 -10.86
N ASP A 158 -23.66 -3.84 -9.94
CA ASP A 158 -23.84 -3.63 -8.51
C ASP A 158 -23.04 -2.38 -8.10
N PRO A 159 -23.68 -1.30 -7.63
CA PRO A 159 -22.98 -0.08 -7.26
C PRO A 159 -21.98 -0.30 -6.12
N SER A 160 -22.24 -1.22 -5.18
CA SER A 160 -21.30 -1.54 -4.08
C SER A 160 -20.00 -2.17 -4.57
N ARG A 161 -20.02 -2.71 -5.80
CA ARG A 161 -18.90 -3.31 -6.52
C ARG A 161 -18.49 -2.50 -7.76
N ALA A 162 -18.84 -1.21 -7.80
CA ALA A 162 -18.46 -0.31 -8.87
C ALA A 162 -17.69 0.91 -8.37
N VAL A 163 -16.78 1.41 -9.20
CA VAL A 163 -16.13 2.71 -9.00
C VAL A 163 -16.65 3.72 -10.02
N PHE A 164 -17.02 4.91 -9.57
CA PHE A 164 -17.46 6.04 -10.39
C PHE A 164 -16.44 7.17 -10.31
N ILE A 165 -16.02 7.68 -11.47
CA ILE A 165 -14.99 8.72 -11.60
C ILE A 165 -15.54 9.88 -12.42
N ASP A 166 -15.46 11.08 -11.85
CA ASP A 166 -16.01 12.31 -12.42
C ASP A 166 -15.24 13.50 -11.83
N ASP A 167 -15.08 14.59 -12.59
CA ASP A 167 -14.39 15.81 -12.14
C ASP A 167 -15.25 16.61 -11.14
N LYS A 168 -16.58 16.45 -11.17
CA LYS A 168 -17.50 17.23 -10.34
C LYS A 168 -17.87 16.53 -9.05
N VAL A 169 -17.66 17.22 -7.94
CA VAL A 169 -17.92 16.71 -6.59
C VAL A 169 -19.39 16.30 -6.41
N GLU A 170 -20.34 17.06 -6.95
CA GLU A 170 -21.77 16.77 -6.89
C GLU A 170 -22.14 15.47 -7.63
N ASN A 171 -21.51 15.18 -8.76
CA ASN A 171 -21.72 13.95 -9.51
C ASN A 171 -21.20 12.74 -8.72
N VAL A 172 -20.01 12.88 -8.13
CA VAL A 172 -19.40 11.85 -7.27
C VAL A 172 -20.22 11.63 -6.00
N LEU A 173 -20.78 12.69 -5.41
CA LEU A 173 -21.65 12.59 -4.24
C LEU A 173 -22.93 11.81 -4.55
N SER A 174 -23.59 12.10 -5.67
CA SER A 174 -24.76 11.35 -6.12
C SER A 174 -24.44 9.86 -6.32
N ALA A 175 -23.32 9.54 -6.97
CA ALA A 175 -22.87 8.15 -7.11
C ALA A 175 -22.64 7.48 -5.74
N ARG A 176 -21.90 8.12 -4.83
CA ARG A 176 -21.65 7.58 -3.48
C ARG A 176 -22.94 7.33 -2.70
N SER A 177 -23.95 8.20 -2.86
CA SER A 177 -25.26 8.03 -2.20
C SER A 177 -25.98 6.74 -2.61
N LEU A 178 -25.64 6.18 -3.77
CA LEU A 178 -26.18 4.93 -4.32
C LEU A 178 -25.29 3.71 -4.06
N GLY A 179 -24.17 3.89 -3.34
CA GLY A 179 -23.26 2.80 -2.95
C GLY A 179 -21.98 2.68 -3.77
N PHE A 180 -21.79 3.51 -4.81
CA PHE A 180 -20.53 3.50 -5.58
C PHE A 180 -19.33 3.90 -4.73
N ARG A 181 -18.17 3.32 -5.05
CA ARG A 181 -16.90 3.95 -4.70
C ARG A 181 -16.70 5.16 -5.61
N GLY A 182 -16.91 6.36 -5.09
CA GLY A 182 -16.73 7.59 -5.87
C GLY A 182 -15.30 8.15 -5.77
N ILE A 183 -14.72 8.57 -6.88
CA ILE A 183 -13.43 9.28 -6.96
C ILE A 183 -13.65 10.60 -7.69
N VAL A 184 -13.22 11.71 -7.09
CA VAL A 184 -13.19 13.02 -7.75
C VAL A 184 -11.91 13.09 -8.58
N PHE A 185 -12.04 13.43 -9.86
CA PHE A 185 -10.91 13.54 -10.78
C PHE A 185 -10.27 14.93 -10.67
N GLU A 186 -9.16 15.02 -9.94
CA GLU A 186 -8.37 16.26 -9.80
C GLU A 186 -6.96 16.11 -10.41
N ASP A 187 -6.37 14.93 -10.28
CA ASP A 187 -5.02 14.60 -10.74
C ASP A 187 -5.00 13.19 -11.35
N SER A 188 -4.54 13.11 -12.60
CA SER A 188 -4.53 11.86 -13.36
C SER A 188 -3.68 10.78 -12.68
N ILE A 189 -2.53 11.14 -12.12
CA ILE A 189 -1.60 10.22 -11.45
C ILE A 189 -2.27 9.62 -10.21
N ALA A 190 -2.88 10.45 -9.37
CA ALA A 190 -3.57 10.02 -8.17
C ALA A 190 -4.76 9.11 -8.47
N VAL A 191 -5.58 9.44 -9.48
CA VAL A 191 -6.72 8.60 -9.90
C VAL A 191 -6.26 7.27 -10.47
N MET A 192 -5.23 7.28 -11.33
CA MET A 192 -4.65 6.06 -11.89
C MET A 192 -4.06 5.13 -10.81
N ARG A 193 -3.47 5.69 -9.75
CA ARG A 193 -3.03 4.93 -8.58
C ARG A 193 -4.22 4.32 -7.83
N GLN A 194 -5.26 5.11 -7.57
CA GLN A 194 -6.48 4.62 -6.90
C GLN A 194 -7.15 3.50 -7.68
N LEU A 195 -7.27 3.62 -9.01
CA LEU A 195 -7.80 2.57 -9.88
C LEU A 195 -7.00 1.28 -9.79
N ARG A 196 -5.65 1.35 -9.81
CA ARG A 196 -4.81 0.17 -9.61
C ARG A 196 -5.01 -0.48 -8.24
N ASN A 197 -5.19 0.32 -7.19
CA ASN A 197 -5.38 -0.18 -5.83
C ASN A 197 -6.78 -0.81 -5.64
N LEU A 198 -7.79 -0.33 -6.37
CA LEU A 198 -9.16 -0.82 -6.26
C LEU A 198 -9.48 -1.99 -7.19
N CYS A 199 -8.88 -2.03 -8.38
CA CYS A 199 -9.21 -3.00 -9.43
C CYS A 199 -8.05 -3.97 -9.75
N GLY A 200 -6.81 -3.62 -9.41
CA GLY A 200 -5.64 -4.47 -9.64
C GLY A 200 -5.45 -5.51 -8.55
N SER A 201 -4.44 -6.37 -8.71
CA SER A 201 -4.00 -7.31 -7.67
C SER A 201 -2.85 -6.69 -6.85
N PRO A 202 -3.08 -6.29 -5.59
CA PRO A 202 -2.05 -5.61 -4.80
C PRO A 202 -0.85 -6.51 -4.52
N SER A 203 -1.07 -7.81 -4.28
CA SER A 203 -0.01 -8.78 -4.03
C SER A 203 0.84 -9.05 -5.27
N LYS A 204 0.22 -9.19 -6.45
CA LYS A 204 0.95 -9.35 -7.72
C LYS A 204 1.86 -8.15 -7.98
N ARG A 205 1.33 -6.93 -7.81
CA ARG A 205 2.09 -5.68 -7.98
C ARG A 205 3.24 -5.55 -6.98
N ALA A 206 3.05 -5.97 -5.73
CA ALA A 206 4.13 -6.00 -4.74
C ALA A 206 5.26 -6.95 -5.19
N TRP A 207 4.91 -8.15 -5.69
CA TRP A 207 5.88 -9.11 -6.21
C TRP A 207 6.63 -8.58 -7.44
N GLU A 208 5.93 -7.91 -8.36
CA GLU A 208 6.55 -7.26 -9.53
C GLU A 208 7.57 -6.21 -9.09
N PHE A 209 7.21 -5.35 -8.12
CA PHE A 209 8.12 -4.38 -7.53
C PHE A 209 9.36 -5.05 -6.92
N LEU A 210 9.16 -6.04 -6.05
CA LEU A 210 10.25 -6.72 -5.35
C LEU A 210 11.22 -7.38 -6.35
N ARG A 211 10.70 -8.09 -7.35
CA ARG A 211 11.51 -8.78 -8.36
C ARG A 211 12.24 -7.81 -9.29
N ALA A 212 11.59 -6.72 -9.72
CA ALA A 212 12.23 -5.69 -10.53
C ALA A 212 13.40 -5.01 -9.80
N ASN A 213 13.37 -5.01 -8.46
CA ASN A 213 14.38 -4.41 -7.60
C ASN A 213 15.25 -5.44 -6.86
N ALA A 214 15.20 -6.72 -7.25
CA ALA A 214 15.98 -7.79 -6.65
C ALA A 214 17.48 -7.43 -6.59
N GLY A 215 18.11 -7.69 -5.44
CA GLY A 215 19.51 -7.34 -5.18
C GLY A 215 19.78 -5.84 -4.94
N ARG A 216 18.78 -4.96 -5.10
CA ARG A 216 18.87 -3.50 -4.92
C ARG A 216 17.91 -2.94 -3.87
N LEU A 217 17.33 -3.80 -3.03
CA LEU A 217 16.39 -3.45 -1.96
C LEU A 217 17.11 -2.87 -0.72
N HIS A 218 17.99 -1.90 -0.91
CA HIS A 218 18.84 -1.36 0.15
C HIS A 218 18.10 -0.38 1.07
N SER A 219 18.64 -0.19 2.28
CA SER A 219 18.18 0.83 3.21
C SER A 219 18.73 2.20 2.79
N VAL A 220 17.99 3.28 3.07
CA VAL A 220 18.38 4.66 2.75
C VAL A 220 18.18 5.54 3.98
N THR A 221 19.03 6.54 4.17
CA THR A 221 18.82 7.55 5.22
C THR A 221 17.80 8.60 4.79
N ASN A 222 17.22 9.33 5.74
CA ASN A 222 16.41 10.51 5.44
C ASN A 222 17.16 11.66 4.73
N SER A 223 18.49 11.53 4.56
CA SER A 223 19.32 12.43 3.75
C SER A 223 19.70 11.84 2.38
N GLY A 224 19.13 10.70 1.99
CA GLY A 224 19.37 10.04 0.70
C GLY A 224 20.65 9.21 0.61
N VAL A 225 21.30 8.88 1.73
CA VAL A 225 22.52 8.05 1.73
C VAL A 225 22.11 6.58 1.76
N GLU A 226 22.48 5.81 0.74
CA GLU A 226 22.25 4.36 0.71
C GLU A 226 23.14 3.64 1.73
N LEU A 227 22.59 2.61 2.39
CA LEU A 227 23.30 1.75 3.32
C LEU A 227 23.10 0.28 2.95
N LYS A 228 24.22 -0.43 2.86
CA LYS A 228 24.26 -1.89 2.70
C LYS A 228 24.33 -2.53 4.08
N GLU A 229 23.20 -3.04 4.54
CA GLU A 229 23.05 -3.66 5.87
C GLU A 229 22.39 -5.05 5.75
N HIS A 230 22.55 -5.89 6.76
CA HIS A 230 22.03 -7.27 6.75
C HIS A 230 20.61 -7.37 7.31
N PHE A 231 20.22 -6.48 8.22
CA PHE A 231 19.01 -6.61 9.02
C PHE A 231 17.73 -6.55 8.17
N ALA A 232 17.57 -5.51 7.34
CA ALA A 232 16.38 -5.41 6.48
C ALA A 232 16.39 -6.51 5.41
N GLN A 233 17.57 -6.93 4.93
CA GLN A 233 17.69 -8.05 3.99
C GLN A 233 17.19 -9.36 4.61
N LEU A 234 17.58 -9.64 5.86
CA LEU A 234 17.10 -10.82 6.59
C LEU A 234 15.59 -10.80 6.77
N LEU A 235 15.00 -9.65 7.14
CA LEU A 235 13.54 -9.54 7.27
C LEU A 235 12.80 -9.62 5.92
N ILE A 236 13.39 -9.12 4.81
CA ILE A 236 12.85 -9.34 3.47
C ILE A 236 12.85 -10.83 3.14
N LEU A 237 13.93 -11.56 3.43
CA LEU A 237 14.01 -13.00 3.23
C LEU A 237 12.96 -13.74 4.05
N GLU A 238 12.80 -13.40 5.32
CA GLU A 238 11.80 -14.03 6.20
C GLU A 238 10.37 -13.77 5.71
N ALA A 239 10.06 -12.53 5.28
CA ALA A 239 8.72 -12.16 4.85
C ALA A 239 8.33 -12.75 3.49
N THR A 240 9.30 -12.92 2.58
CA THR A 240 9.04 -13.35 1.20
C THR A 240 9.39 -14.82 0.94
N HIS A 241 10.25 -15.41 1.77
CA HIS A 241 10.89 -16.71 1.54
C HIS A 241 11.62 -16.83 0.20
N ASP A 242 12.06 -15.70 -0.37
CA ASP A 242 12.72 -15.64 -1.68
C ASP A 242 14.13 -15.04 -1.56
N ALA A 243 15.13 -15.93 -1.52
CA ALA A 243 16.53 -15.55 -1.44
C ALA A 243 17.04 -14.80 -2.69
N SER A 244 16.34 -14.88 -3.83
CA SER A 244 16.75 -14.15 -5.04
C SER A 244 16.56 -12.64 -4.92
N LEU A 245 15.75 -12.19 -3.96
CA LEU A 245 15.47 -10.76 -3.75
C LEU A 245 16.58 -10.04 -2.98
N ILE A 246 17.30 -10.75 -2.11
CA ILE A 246 18.21 -10.14 -1.14
C ILE A 246 19.64 -10.07 -1.63
N SER A 247 20.43 -9.15 -1.08
CA SER A 247 21.86 -9.00 -1.37
C SER A 247 22.73 -9.45 -0.18
N ILE A 248 22.63 -10.73 0.19
CA ILE A 248 23.53 -11.36 1.19
C ILE A 248 24.31 -12.47 0.46
N PRO A 249 25.57 -12.21 0.05
CA PRO A 249 26.32 -13.15 -0.79
C PRO A 249 26.70 -14.44 -0.03
N GLU A 250 27.16 -14.32 1.22
CA GLU A 250 27.42 -15.46 2.11
C GLU A 250 27.14 -15.06 3.56
N PRO A 251 26.47 -15.92 4.37
CA PRO A 251 26.36 -15.73 5.81
C PRO A 251 27.74 -15.70 6.47
N PRO A 252 27.98 -14.82 7.46
CA PRO A 252 29.20 -14.89 8.27
C PRO A 252 29.30 -16.23 9.00
N SER A 253 30.52 -16.68 9.26
CA SER A 253 30.78 -17.97 9.91
C SER A 253 30.43 -18.02 11.40
N HIS A 254 30.19 -16.87 12.03
CA HIS A 254 29.92 -16.78 13.47
C HIS A 254 28.88 -15.68 13.78
N THR A 255 29.30 -14.49 14.21
CA THR A 255 28.41 -13.37 14.55
C THR A 255 28.11 -12.47 13.35
N TRP A 256 26.99 -11.75 13.44
CA TRP A 256 26.52 -10.84 12.40
C TRP A 256 26.71 -9.38 12.80
N ASN A 257 26.91 -8.55 11.79
CA ASN A 257 26.98 -7.10 11.91
C ASN A 257 25.79 -6.47 11.22
N PHE A 258 25.22 -5.40 11.79
CA PHE A 258 24.23 -4.60 11.08
C PHE A 258 24.76 -4.14 9.71
N PHE A 259 25.96 -3.56 9.65
CA PHE A 259 26.56 -3.07 8.40
C PHE A 259 27.34 -4.15 7.67
N ARG A 260 27.14 -4.24 6.35
CA ARG A 260 27.94 -5.13 5.51
C ARG A 260 29.41 -4.69 5.53
N GLY A 261 30.30 -5.65 5.84
CA GLY A 261 31.73 -5.40 5.97
C GLY A 261 32.13 -4.56 7.18
N ARG A 262 31.27 -4.44 8.20
CA ARG A 262 31.50 -3.68 9.45
C ARG A 262 31.77 -2.18 9.26
N LYS A 263 31.48 -1.64 8.06
CA LYS A 263 31.71 -0.23 7.72
C LYS A 263 30.49 0.59 8.11
N GLY A 264 30.53 1.19 9.29
CA GLY A 264 29.45 2.05 9.76
C GLY A 264 29.26 3.27 8.86
N VAL A 265 28.01 3.57 8.51
CA VAL A 265 27.63 4.74 7.71
C VAL A 265 27.01 5.78 8.64
N LEU A 266 27.51 7.02 8.59
CA LEU A 266 27.14 8.12 9.50
C LEU A 266 27.30 7.75 11.00
N THR A 267 28.21 6.84 11.29
CA THR A 267 28.57 6.37 12.63
C THR A 267 30.05 5.97 12.67
N LYS A 268 30.50 5.27 13.72
CA LYS A 268 31.87 4.75 13.80
C LYS A 268 32.18 3.86 12.59
N THR A 269 33.29 4.13 11.91
CA THR A 269 33.72 3.39 10.72
C THR A 269 33.92 1.90 11.00
N ASP A 270 34.52 1.56 12.13
CA ASP A 270 34.58 0.18 12.63
C ASP A 270 33.39 -0.07 13.56
N PHE A 271 32.36 -0.74 13.02
CA PHE A 271 31.13 -1.03 13.74
C PHE A 271 31.16 -2.47 14.27
N PRO A 272 30.91 -2.72 15.57
CA PRO A 272 30.97 -4.04 16.16
C PRO A 272 29.77 -4.87 15.75
N ASP A 273 29.94 -6.19 15.78
CA ASP A 273 28.84 -7.13 15.64
C ASP A 273 27.83 -6.93 16.78
N ASP A 274 26.58 -7.21 16.48
CA ASP A 274 25.46 -6.93 17.37
C ASP A 274 24.58 -8.15 17.58
N LEU A 275 24.01 -8.24 18.77
CA LEU A 275 23.16 -9.36 19.17
C LEU A 275 21.84 -9.37 18.39
N ASP A 276 21.41 -8.22 17.87
CA ASP A 276 20.13 -8.06 17.16
C ASP A 276 20.17 -8.76 15.79
N THR A 277 21.10 -8.32 14.93
CA THR A 277 21.35 -8.88 13.60
C THR A 277 21.81 -10.32 13.71
N THR A 278 22.61 -10.66 14.73
CA THR A 278 23.03 -12.06 14.97
C THR A 278 21.83 -12.95 15.29
N SER A 279 20.90 -12.47 16.13
CA SER A 279 19.70 -13.23 16.47
C SER A 279 18.81 -13.46 15.25
N LEU A 280 18.60 -12.44 14.42
CA LEU A 280 17.87 -12.60 13.16
C LEU A 280 18.59 -13.55 12.19
N GLY A 281 19.89 -13.36 11.98
CA GLY A 281 20.69 -14.15 11.05
C GLY A 281 20.64 -15.64 11.39
N LEU A 282 20.84 -15.98 12.66
CA LEU A 282 20.77 -17.36 13.13
C LEU A 282 19.35 -17.95 13.11
N THR A 283 18.32 -17.14 13.36
CA THR A 283 16.92 -17.63 13.31
C THR A 283 16.45 -17.85 11.88
N ILE A 284 16.86 -17.02 10.92
CA ILE A 284 16.34 -17.00 9.55
C ILE A 284 17.20 -17.86 8.61
N MET A 285 18.52 -17.74 8.68
CA MET A 285 19.44 -18.46 7.78
C MET A 285 20.03 -19.72 8.41
N GLY A 286 19.92 -19.86 9.74
CA GLY A 286 20.48 -20.99 10.47
C GLY A 286 22.01 -20.93 10.60
N ALA A 287 22.54 -21.88 11.37
CA ALA A 287 23.95 -22.23 11.49
C ALA A 287 24.03 -23.68 11.98
N SER A 288 25.23 -24.27 12.03
CA SER A 288 25.39 -25.55 12.73
C SER A 288 25.07 -25.38 14.22
N GLU A 289 24.57 -26.45 14.85
CA GLU A 289 24.21 -26.41 16.28
C GLU A 289 25.40 -25.99 17.16
N ASP A 290 26.61 -26.48 16.86
CA ASP A 290 27.82 -26.10 17.60
C ASP A 290 28.10 -24.59 17.54
N VAL A 291 27.99 -23.98 16.36
CA VAL A 291 28.19 -22.53 16.17
C VAL A 291 27.09 -21.77 16.89
N LYS A 292 25.84 -22.20 16.72
CA LYS A 292 24.68 -21.53 17.31
C LYS A 292 24.76 -21.53 18.85
N HIS A 293 25.03 -22.68 19.47
CA HIS A 293 25.14 -22.79 20.91
C HIS A 293 26.38 -22.07 21.47
N SER A 294 27.50 -22.06 20.75
CA SER A 294 28.67 -21.25 21.08
C SER A 294 28.35 -19.75 21.10
N ILE A 295 27.59 -19.25 20.13
CA ILE A 295 27.14 -17.84 20.10
C ILE A 295 26.17 -17.55 21.24
N LEU A 296 25.24 -18.45 21.56
CA LEU A 296 24.32 -18.29 22.69
C LEU A 296 25.09 -18.17 24.03
N ASP A 297 26.11 -19.00 24.24
CA ASP A 297 26.99 -18.91 25.41
C ASP A 297 27.75 -17.57 25.45
N GLN A 298 28.21 -17.11 24.30
CA GLN A 298 28.85 -15.80 24.17
C GLN A 298 27.87 -14.66 24.50
N MET A 299 26.62 -14.69 24.01
CA MET A 299 25.61 -13.66 24.29
C MET A 299 25.34 -13.49 25.79
N LEU A 300 25.39 -14.59 26.57
CA LEU A 300 25.21 -14.54 28.03
C LEU A 300 26.29 -13.75 28.77
N GLN A 301 27.46 -13.55 28.15
CA GLN A 301 28.54 -12.73 28.69
C GLN A 301 28.24 -11.22 28.53
N TYR A 302 27.36 -10.84 27.61
CA TYR A 302 26.98 -9.45 27.32
C TYR A 302 25.69 -9.05 28.04
N ARG A 303 25.55 -9.45 29.30
CA ARG A 303 24.48 -8.98 30.20
C ARG A 303 24.99 -7.84 31.07
N ASN A 304 24.13 -6.86 31.32
CA ASN A 304 24.41 -5.82 32.31
C ASN A 304 24.27 -6.38 33.75
N PRO A 305 24.58 -5.60 34.80
CA PRO A 305 24.43 -6.04 36.19
C PRO A 305 23.02 -6.47 36.60
N ASP A 306 21.98 -6.01 35.89
CA ASP A 306 20.58 -6.41 36.12
C ASP A 306 20.22 -7.75 35.44
N GLY A 307 21.15 -8.34 34.68
CA GLY A 307 20.94 -9.56 33.92
C GLY A 307 20.25 -9.35 32.57
N ILE A 308 20.19 -8.11 32.07
CA ILE A 308 19.57 -7.76 30.78
C ILE A 308 20.64 -7.78 29.67
N VAL A 309 20.35 -8.47 28.57
CA VAL A 309 21.25 -8.53 27.41
C VAL A 309 21.45 -7.16 26.76
N GLN A 310 22.69 -6.88 26.36
CA GLN A 310 23.09 -5.64 25.71
C GLN A 310 23.12 -5.77 24.19
N THR A 311 23.17 -4.64 23.47
CA THR A 311 23.05 -4.63 22.01
C THR A 311 24.26 -5.18 21.27
N TYR A 312 25.48 -4.96 21.77
CA TYR A 312 26.71 -5.22 21.00
C TYR A 312 27.57 -6.31 21.65
N PHE A 313 28.31 -7.05 20.83
CA PHE A 313 29.44 -7.87 21.28
C PHE A 313 30.66 -7.01 21.65
N ASP A 314 30.44 -5.92 22.40
CA ASP A 314 31.45 -4.92 22.78
C ASP A 314 31.11 -4.32 24.16
N HIS A 315 31.86 -4.72 25.20
CA HIS A 315 31.68 -4.23 26.57
C HIS A 315 31.92 -2.72 26.73
N THR A 316 32.62 -2.08 25.80
CA THR A 316 32.82 -0.62 25.81
C THR A 316 31.59 0.15 25.32
N ARG A 317 30.57 -0.57 24.80
CA ARG A 317 29.32 0.00 24.30
C ARG A 317 28.10 -0.59 25.03
N PRO A 318 27.92 -0.29 26.33
CA PRO A 318 26.82 -0.84 27.14
C PRO A 318 25.48 -0.19 26.76
N ARG A 319 24.87 -0.65 25.67
CA ARG A 319 23.59 -0.15 25.17
C ARG A 319 22.50 -1.19 25.38
N LEU A 320 21.33 -0.72 25.79
CA LEU A 320 20.11 -1.51 25.92
C LEU A 320 19.09 -1.03 24.90
N ASP A 321 18.32 -1.97 24.36
CA ASP A 321 17.18 -1.72 23.51
C ASP A 321 16.19 -2.87 23.64
N ALA A 322 14.91 -2.55 23.79
CA ALA A 322 13.88 -3.56 24.02
C ALA A 322 13.67 -4.45 22.79
N CYS A 323 13.70 -3.92 21.56
CA CYS A 323 13.55 -4.71 20.34
C CYS A 323 14.69 -5.71 20.18
N VAL A 324 15.92 -5.29 20.48
CA VAL A 324 17.10 -6.18 20.46
C VAL A 324 16.91 -7.33 21.46
N CYS A 325 16.44 -7.02 22.66
CA CYS A 325 16.15 -8.04 23.67
C CYS A 325 15.08 -9.03 23.21
N VAL A 326 14.04 -8.58 22.48
CA VAL A 326 13.02 -9.49 21.93
C VAL A 326 13.63 -10.44 20.88
N ASN A 327 14.49 -9.94 19.99
CA ASN A 327 15.14 -10.78 18.98
C ASN A 327 16.10 -11.80 19.61
N VAL A 328 16.84 -11.41 20.66
CA VAL A 328 17.67 -12.34 21.44
C VAL A 328 16.81 -13.39 22.14
N LEU A 329 15.71 -12.99 22.80
CA LEU A 329 14.78 -13.94 23.40
C LEU A 329 14.23 -14.91 22.35
N ASN A 330 13.89 -14.45 21.15
CA ASN A 330 13.43 -15.32 20.06
C ASN A 330 14.46 -16.40 19.74
N LEU A 331 15.72 -16.03 19.56
CA LEU A 331 16.79 -17.01 19.33
C LEU A 331 16.93 -18.00 20.51
N PHE A 332 16.90 -17.53 21.77
CA PHE A 332 17.03 -18.43 22.92
C PHE A 332 15.84 -19.39 23.06
N TYR A 333 14.61 -18.90 22.89
CA TYR A 333 13.40 -19.72 23.01
C TYR A 333 13.27 -20.75 21.88
N THR A 334 13.63 -20.38 20.65
CA THR A 334 13.63 -21.33 19.51
C THR A 334 14.70 -22.43 19.62
N ASN A 335 15.67 -22.27 20.54
CA ASN A 335 16.70 -23.26 20.82
C ASN A 335 16.56 -23.87 22.23
N GLY A 336 15.39 -23.76 22.87
CA GLY A 336 15.11 -24.40 24.17
C GLY A 336 15.89 -23.82 25.36
N ARG A 337 16.46 -22.62 25.22
CA ARG A 337 17.33 -21.96 26.20
C ARG A 337 16.72 -20.70 26.82
N GLY A 338 15.43 -20.45 26.62
CA GLY A 338 14.73 -19.25 27.08
C GLY A 338 14.90 -18.95 28.58
N ALA A 339 14.96 -19.99 29.43
CA ALA A 339 15.11 -19.88 30.88
C ALA A 339 16.38 -19.14 31.33
N GLU A 340 17.44 -19.14 30.51
CA GLU A 340 18.71 -18.48 30.83
C GLU A 340 18.63 -16.94 30.76
N LEU A 341 17.55 -16.41 30.17
CA LEU A 341 17.29 -14.99 29.98
C LEU A 341 16.05 -14.47 30.72
N GLN A 342 15.68 -15.10 31.83
CA GLN A 342 14.48 -14.73 32.59
C GLN A 342 14.42 -13.23 32.97
N ARG A 343 15.54 -12.63 33.38
CA ARG A 343 15.62 -11.19 33.71
C ARG A 343 15.37 -10.29 32.49
N THR A 344 15.84 -10.71 31.32
CA THR A 344 15.58 -10.00 30.06
C THR A 344 14.10 -10.12 29.68
N LEU A 345 13.50 -11.31 29.81
CA LEU A 345 12.07 -11.51 29.57
C LEU A 345 11.20 -10.67 30.50
N ASP A 346 11.53 -10.62 31.79
CA ASP A 346 10.81 -9.82 32.77
C ASP A 346 10.83 -8.33 32.39
N TRP A 347 11.99 -7.81 31.98
CA TRP A 347 12.10 -6.43 31.50
C TRP A 347 11.28 -6.18 30.23
N VAL A 348 11.35 -7.07 29.24
CA VAL A 348 10.54 -6.99 28.00
C VAL A 348 9.04 -7.02 28.32
N TYR A 349 8.61 -7.86 29.26
CA TYR A 349 7.24 -7.90 29.75
C TYR A 349 6.83 -6.56 30.38
N HIS A 350 7.68 -5.95 31.21
CA HIS A 350 7.40 -4.62 31.77
C HIS A 350 7.32 -3.53 30.71
N VAL A 351 8.19 -3.56 29.68
CA VAL A 351 8.10 -2.64 28.54
C VAL A 351 6.73 -2.76 27.86
N LEU A 352 6.25 -3.99 27.65
CA LEU A 352 4.96 -4.28 27.04
C LEU A 352 3.77 -3.84 27.94
N VAL A 353 3.80 -4.17 29.23
CA VAL A 353 2.76 -3.82 30.21
C VAL A 353 2.61 -2.31 30.35
N HIS A 354 3.72 -1.61 30.50
CA HIS A 354 3.74 -0.16 30.78
C HIS A 354 3.78 0.71 29.51
N ARG A 355 3.67 0.10 28.32
CA ARG A 355 3.69 0.82 27.04
C ARG A 355 4.94 1.68 26.84
N ALA A 356 6.08 1.24 27.39
CA ALA A 356 7.32 1.99 27.32
C ALA A 356 7.91 2.09 25.90
N TYR A 357 7.33 1.37 24.94
CA TYR A 357 7.70 1.33 23.53
C TYR A 357 6.96 2.35 22.65
N LEU A 358 6.03 3.15 23.19
CA LEU A 358 5.12 3.99 22.37
C LEU A 358 5.85 4.97 21.43
N ASP A 359 6.99 5.51 21.87
CA ASP A 359 7.82 6.44 21.09
C ASP A 359 8.96 5.73 20.32
N GLY A 360 8.80 4.42 20.11
CA GLY A 360 9.85 3.52 19.67
C GLY A 360 10.84 3.18 20.79
N THR A 361 11.99 2.63 20.42
CA THR A 361 13.06 2.28 21.36
C THR A 361 14.31 3.12 21.08
N ARG A 362 15.50 2.67 21.50
CA ARG A 362 16.74 3.42 21.26
C ARG A 362 17.07 3.48 19.78
N TYR A 363 16.93 2.35 19.09
CA TYR A 363 17.29 2.19 17.68
C TYR A 363 16.09 2.13 16.75
N TYR A 364 14.89 1.86 17.26
CA TYR A 364 13.68 1.72 16.45
C TYR A 364 12.79 2.95 16.56
N THR A 365 12.17 3.31 15.44
CA THR A 365 11.41 4.56 15.27
C THR A 365 10.01 4.49 15.85
N THR A 366 9.34 3.33 15.77
CA THR A 366 7.91 3.20 16.07
C THR A 366 7.62 2.14 17.12
N ALA A 367 6.45 2.26 17.74
CA ALA A 367 5.90 1.26 18.64
C ALA A 367 5.70 -0.11 17.95
N GLU A 368 5.39 -0.06 16.66
CA GLU A 368 5.07 -1.20 15.83
C GLU A 368 6.28 -2.13 15.63
N CYS A 369 7.51 -1.62 15.63
CA CYS A 369 8.70 -2.48 15.61
C CYS A 369 8.76 -3.40 16.83
N PHE A 370 8.52 -2.87 18.03
CA PHE A 370 8.53 -3.67 19.26
C PHE A 370 7.41 -4.72 19.25
N LEU A 371 6.19 -4.32 18.90
CA LEU A 371 5.05 -5.25 18.82
C LEU A 371 5.25 -6.32 17.73
N PHE A 372 5.81 -5.95 16.59
CA PHE A 372 6.15 -6.89 15.51
C PHE A 372 7.12 -7.97 16.01
N PHE A 373 8.20 -7.59 16.69
CA PHE A 373 9.15 -8.58 17.21
C PHE A 373 8.56 -9.44 18.33
N ILE A 374 7.67 -8.91 19.19
CA ILE A 374 6.94 -9.74 20.17
C ILE A 374 6.06 -10.77 19.46
N GLY A 375 5.32 -10.34 18.41
CA GLY A 375 4.53 -11.25 17.59
C GLY A 375 5.40 -12.33 16.92
N ARG A 376 6.59 -11.95 16.44
CA ARG A 376 7.58 -12.88 15.87
C ARG A 376 8.09 -13.89 16.91
N LEU A 377 8.38 -13.46 18.15
CA LEU A 377 8.75 -14.32 19.26
C LEU A 377 7.63 -15.33 19.60
N LEU A 378 6.39 -14.85 19.76
CA LEU A 378 5.23 -15.71 20.04
C LEU A 378 4.91 -16.67 18.89
N SER A 379 5.17 -16.29 17.65
CA SER A 379 4.94 -17.17 16.50
C SER A 379 6.00 -18.28 16.36
N ALA A 380 7.21 -18.01 16.84
CA ALA A 380 8.35 -18.92 16.70
C ALA A 380 8.52 -19.88 17.90
N SER A 381 8.03 -19.50 19.08
CA SER A 381 8.13 -20.31 20.29
C SER A 381 6.91 -21.21 20.48
N THR A 382 7.12 -22.38 21.09
CA THR A 382 6.06 -23.28 21.56
C THR A 382 5.99 -23.33 23.10
N ASP A 383 6.76 -22.47 23.78
CA ASP A 383 6.91 -22.47 25.24
C ASP A 383 5.64 -21.95 25.93
N ALA A 384 4.97 -22.81 26.70
CA ALA A 384 3.68 -22.50 27.29
C ALA A 384 3.75 -21.34 28.31
N ASP A 385 4.84 -21.24 29.08
CA ASP A 385 5.01 -20.21 30.10
C ASP A 385 5.24 -18.83 29.48
N LEU A 386 6.01 -18.77 28.39
CA LEU A 386 6.19 -17.56 27.57
C LEU A 386 4.85 -17.07 27.03
N HIS A 387 4.05 -17.97 26.43
CA HIS A 387 2.73 -17.64 25.90
C HIS A 387 1.79 -17.15 27.00
N ALA A 388 1.71 -17.87 28.13
CA ALA A 388 0.89 -17.48 29.27
C ALA A 388 1.26 -16.10 29.81
N LYS A 389 2.55 -15.75 29.78
CA LYS A 389 3.07 -14.46 30.26
C LYS A 389 2.80 -13.31 29.30
N LEU A 390 3.11 -13.47 28.00
CA LEU A 390 3.12 -12.36 27.05
C LEU A 390 1.79 -12.21 26.30
N GLU A 391 1.14 -13.30 25.89
CA GLU A 391 0.04 -13.26 24.91
C GLU A 391 -1.16 -12.41 25.37
N PRO A 392 -1.66 -12.51 26.63
CA PRO A 392 -2.81 -11.73 27.06
C PRO A 392 -2.57 -10.22 26.98
N VAL A 393 -1.39 -9.78 27.45
CA VAL A 393 -1.00 -8.36 27.45
C VAL A 393 -0.71 -7.90 26.03
N PHE A 394 0.01 -8.71 25.25
CA PHE A 394 0.34 -8.41 23.85
C PHE A 394 -0.92 -8.21 23.01
N ARG A 395 -1.92 -9.09 23.15
CA ARG A 395 -3.21 -8.98 22.48
C ARG A 395 -3.93 -7.67 22.79
N GLU A 396 -3.90 -7.23 24.05
CA GLU A 396 -4.46 -5.94 24.46
C GLU A 396 -3.69 -4.77 23.83
N ARG A 397 -2.36 -4.81 23.89
CA ARG A 397 -1.47 -3.79 23.34
C ARG A 397 -1.60 -3.63 21.82
N VAL A 398 -1.81 -4.71 21.08
CA VAL A 398 -2.04 -4.64 19.63
C VAL A 398 -3.41 -4.02 19.32
N ARG A 399 -4.47 -4.39 20.07
CA ARG A 399 -5.81 -3.81 19.89
C ARG A 399 -5.83 -2.30 20.11
N GLU A 400 -5.13 -1.81 21.12
CA GLU A 400 -5.00 -0.37 21.42
C GLU A 400 -4.40 0.44 20.28
N ARG A 401 -3.59 -0.21 19.43
CA ARG A 401 -2.89 0.46 18.34
C ARG A 401 -3.66 0.44 17.03
N ILE A 402 -4.72 -0.34 16.87
CA ILE A 402 -5.48 -0.42 15.61
C ILE A 402 -5.96 0.97 15.19
N GLY A 403 -5.65 1.37 13.95
CA GLY A 403 -6.02 2.69 13.42
C GLY A 403 -5.14 3.86 13.88
N ALA A 404 -4.14 3.63 14.74
CA ALA A 404 -3.15 4.67 15.07
C ALA A 404 -2.33 5.06 13.83
N ASP A 405 -1.89 6.32 13.78
CA ASP A 405 -1.09 6.83 12.67
C ASP A 405 0.24 6.09 12.50
N GLY A 406 0.73 6.07 11.27
CA GLY A 406 1.93 5.34 10.87
C GLY A 406 2.12 5.33 9.35
N ASP A 407 3.35 5.09 8.93
CA ASP A 407 3.67 4.79 7.53
C ASP A 407 3.23 3.36 7.16
N ALA A 408 3.44 2.98 5.90
CA ALA A 408 3.04 1.66 5.40
C ALA A 408 3.71 0.50 6.18
N LEU A 409 4.95 0.71 6.64
CA LEU A 409 5.69 -0.28 7.41
C LEU A 409 5.06 -0.49 8.78
N ALA A 410 4.73 0.59 9.50
CA ALA A 410 4.06 0.53 10.78
C ALA A 410 2.69 -0.18 10.67
N LEU A 411 1.90 0.15 9.66
CA LEU A 411 0.62 -0.51 9.39
C LEU A 411 0.81 -2.02 9.11
N ALA A 412 1.76 -2.38 8.24
CA ALA A 412 2.05 -3.78 7.93
C ALA A 412 2.49 -4.57 9.16
N MET A 413 3.43 -4.03 9.94
CA MET A 413 3.89 -4.61 11.21
C MET A 413 2.75 -4.82 12.20
N ARG A 414 1.82 -3.85 12.30
CA ARG A 414 0.66 -3.94 13.20
C ARG A 414 -0.36 -4.98 12.76
N ILE A 415 -0.62 -5.09 11.46
CA ILE A 415 -1.50 -6.12 10.88
C ILE A 415 -0.90 -7.51 11.16
N ILE A 416 0.40 -7.69 10.89
CA ILE A 416 1.10 -8.96 11.13
C ILE A 416 1.07 -9.31 12.63
N ALA A 417 1.42 -8.36 13.50
CA ALA A 417 1.36 -8.55 14.95
C ALA A 417 -0.05 -8.96 15.42
N GLY A 418 -1.11 -8.33 14.89
CA GLY A 418 -2.50 -8.69 15.20
C GLY A 418 -2.84 -10.11 14.79
N ALA A 419 -2.41 -10.53 13.59
CA ALA A 419 -2.67 -11.88 13.09
C ALA A 419 -2.03 -12.98 13.96
N THR A 420 -0.86 -12.72 14.57
CA THR A 420 -0.21 -13.69 15.47
C THR A 420 -1.06 -14.09 16.68
N VAL A 421 -1.99 -13.22 17.08
CA VAL A 421 -2.96 -13.46 18.15
C VAL A 421 -4.41 -13.47 17.65
N GLY A 422 -4.63 -13.72 16.36
CA GLY A 422 -5.98 -13.88 15.79
C GLY A 422 -6.85 -12.62 15.81
N ILE A 423 -6.25 -11.43 15.71
CA ILE A 423 -6.98 -10.16 15.56
C ILE A 423 -7.07 -9.79 14.08
N GLU A 424 -8.29 -9.63 13.55
CA GLU A 424 -8.52 -9.04 12.22
C GLU A 424 -8.38 -7.51 12.29
N ASN A 425 -7.47 -6.94 11.51
CA ASN A 425 -7.22 -5.49 11.47
C ASN A 425 -7.69 -4.85 10.15
N ALA A 426 -8.99 -4.89 9.89
CA ALA A 426 -9.59 -4.37 8.65
C ALA A 426 -9.43 -2.84 8.47
N VAL A 427 -9.17 -2.10 9.55
CA VAL A 427 -8.93 -0.65 9.48
C VAL A 427 -7.58 -0.37 8.84
N ASP A 428 -6.50 -0.94 9.40
CA ASP A 428 -5.16 -0.70 8.88
C ASP A 428 -4.94 -1.42 7.54
N THR A 429 -5.58 -2.57 7.30
CA THR A 429 -5.51 -3.23 5.98
C THR A 429 -6.06 -2.34 4.87
N ARG A 430 -7.20 -1.66 5.08
CA ARG A 430 -7.75 -0.72 4.08
C ARG A 430 -6.83 0.48 3.86
N LYS A 431 -6.29 1.06 4.94
CA LYS A 431 -5.34 2.18 4.85
C LYS A 431 -4.08 1.75 4.11
N LEU A 432 -3.51 0.60 4.44
CA LEU A 432 -2.31 0.04 3.79
C LEU A 432 -2.53 -0.17 2.29
N LEU A 433 -3.63 -0.80 1.88
CA LEU A 433 -3.95 -1.02 0.46
C LEU A 433 -4.10 0.30 -0.32
N SER A 434 -4.63 1.34 0.31
CA SER A 434 -4.74 2.66 -0.32
C SER A 434 -3.38 3.35 -0.56
N MET A 435 -2.35 2.97 0.20
CA MET A 435 -1.01 3.57 0.15
C MET A 435 -0.08 2.96 -0.92
N GLN A 436 -0.50 1.89 -1.62
CA GLN A 436 0.35 1.27 -2.65
C GLN A 436 0.58 2.24 -3.82
N LEU A 437 1.83 2.36 -4.25
CA LEU A 437 2.28 3.27 -5.32
C LEU A 437 2.09 2.65 -6.71
N ALA A 438 2.15 3.49 -7.74
CA ALA A 438 1.90 3.07 -9.12
C ALA A 438 2.82 1.94 -9.60
N ASP A 439 4.07 1.91 -9.13
CA ASP A 439 5.07 0.88 -9.44
C ASP A 439 4.88 -0.43 -8.64
N GLY A 440 3.86 -0.50 -7.79
CA GLY A 440 3.49 -1.68 -7.01
C GLY A 440 4.15 -1.78 -5.64
N GLY A 441 5.13 -0.94 -5.34
CA GLY A 441 5.72 -0.85 -4.01
C GLY A 441 4.92 0.05 -3.07
N TRP A 442 5.39 0.15 -1.82
CA TRP A 442 4.95 1.18 -0.88
C TRP A 442 6.05 2.22 -0.71
N GLU A 443 5.73 3.37 -0.13
CA GLU A 443 6.73 4.38 0.25
C GLU A 443 7.77 3.82 1.23
N GLU A 444 8.87 4.53 1.36
CA GLU A 444 9.91 4.19 2.33
C GLU A 444 9.37 4.28 3.77
N GLY A 445 9.35 3.15 4.47
CA GLY A 445 9.04 3.08 5.89
C GLY A 445 10.30 3.20 6.74
N TRP A 446 10.24 4.01 7.79
CA TRP A 446 11.38 4.31 8.65
C TRP A 446 11.49 3.27 9.75
N VAL A 447 12.54 2.43 9.72
CA VAL A 447 12.72 1.34 10.69
C VAL A 447 13.62 1.79 11.84
N TYR A 448 14.75 2.42 11.51
CA TYR A 448 15.82 2.69 12.47
C TYR A 448 16.05 4.19 12.68
N LYS A 449 16.62 4.54 13.83
CA LYS A 449 17.10 5.89 14.13
C LYS A 449 18.50 5.86 14.74
N LEU A 450 19.37 6.71 14.22
CA LEU A 450 20.67 7.03 14.80
C LEU A 450 20.54 8.32 15.60
N VAL A 451 20.18 8.20 16.89
CA VAL A 451 19.83 9.33 17.76
C VAL A 451 20.87 10.44 17.75
N ALA A 452 22.16 10.11 17.86
CA ALA A 452 23.24 11.10 17.89
C ALA A 452 23.36 11.90 16.59
N ALA A 453 23.05 11.28 15.44
CA ALA A 453 23.13 11.89 14.12
C ALA A 453 21.79 12.52 13.67
N LYS A 454 20.71 12.36 14.44
CA LYS A 454 19.33 12.73 14.05
C LYS A 454 18.94 12.15 12.69
N THR A 455 19.43 10.95 12.38
CA THR A 455 19.22 10.27 11.10
C THR A 455 18.18 9.18 11.27
N LEU A 456 17.21 9.13 10.35
CA LEU A 456 16.32 7.99 10.18
C LEU A 456 16.83 7.11 9.05
N ILE A 457 16.65 5.80 9.17
CA ILE A 457 17.00 4.84 8.14
C ILE A 457 15.74 4.06 7.80
N GLY A 458 15.33 4.15 6.55
CA GLY A 458 14.17 3.46 6.00
C GLY A 458 14.57 2.42 4.97
N CYS A 459 13.65 1.52 4.67
CA CYS A 459 13.85 0.53 3.62
C CYS A 459 12.53 0.28 2.88
N ARG A 460 12.47 0.78 1.65
CA ARG A 460 11.31 0.60 0.77
C ARG A 460 11.06 -0.88 0.42
N GLY A 461 12.13 -1.65 0.25
CA GLY A 461 12.07 -3.08 -0.02
C GLY A 461 11.44 -3.86 1.15
N LEU A 462 11.91 -3.61 2.37
CA LEU A 462 11.35 -4.20 3.58
C LEU A 462 9.89 -3.80 3.79
N THR A 463 9.59 -2.51 3.58
CA THR A 463 8.22 -1.99 3.68
C THR A 463 7.28 -2.73 2.73
N THR A 464 7.72 -2.93 1.49
CA THR A 464 6.92 -3.66 0.49
C THR A 464 6.81 -5.16 0.81
N ALA A 465 7.88 -5.80 1.29
CA ALA A 465 7.87 -7.20 1.69
C ALA A 465 6.91 -7.47 2.85
N LEU A 466 6.94 -6.64 3.90
CA LEU A 466 6.02 -6.76 5.02
C LEU A 466 4.59 -6.35 4.64
N ALA A 467 4.40 -5.35 3.78
CA ALA A 467 3.07 -5.02 3.27
C ALA A 467 2.46 -6.20 2.50
N LEU A 468 3.25 -6.85 1.63
CA LEU A 468 2.86 -8.07 0.91
C LEU A 468 2.48 -9.19 1.87
N GLN A 469 3.30 -9.46 2.89
CA GLN A 469 2.97 -10.44 3.93
C GLN A 469 1.65 -10.07 4.61
N ALA A 470 1.48 -8.83 5.07
CA ALA A 470 0.29 -8.35 5.77
C ALA A 470 -1.01 -8.55 4.97
N ILE A 471 -1.00 -8.30 3.66
CA ILE A 471 -2.19 -8.43 2.80
C ILE A 471 -2.44 -9.87 2.32
N THR A 472 -1.48 -10.79 2.52
CA THR A 472 -1.60 -12.20 2.11
C THR A 472 -1.77 -13.16 3.28
N LEU A 473 -1.80 -12.65 4.52
CA LEU A 473 -2.11 -13.45 5.69
C LEU A 473 -3.47 -14.14 5.54
N PRO A 474 -3.57 -15.43 5.90
CA PRO A 474 -4.86 -16.11 5.91
C PRO A 474 -5.80 -15.42 6.91
N ALA A 475 -7.10 -15.42 6.61
CA ALA A 475 -8.10 -14.98 7.57
C ALA A 475 -7.93 -15.79 8.88
N PRO A 476 -8.16 -15.18 10.05
CA PRO A 476 -8.04 -15.89 11.32
C PRO A 476 -8.94 -17.14 11.29
N SER A 477 -8.34 -18.32 11.19
CA SER A 477 -9.07 -19.57 11.31
C SER A 477 -9.49 -19.75 12.77
N SER A 478 -10.70 -20.22 13.02
CA SER A 478 -11.17 -20.65 14.35
C SER A 478 -10.45 -21.89 14.90
N GLN A 479 -9.31 -22.28 14.32
CA GLN A 479 -8.51 -23.42 14.70
C GLN A 479 -7.10 -22.98 15.11
N ALA A 480 -6.58 -23.67 16.13
CA ALA A 480 -5.28 -23.44 16.75
C ALA A 480 -4.13 -23.35 15.73
N PRO A 481 -3.09 -22.55 16.00
CA PRO A 481 -1.97 -22.36 15.10
C PRO A 481 -1.34 -23.71 14.71
N VAL A 482 -1.14 -23.90 13.40
CA VAL A 482 -0.41 -25.05 12.86
C VAL A 482 1.08 -24.87 13.20
N PRO A 483 1.76 -25.85 13.83
CA PRO A 483 3.17 -25.77 14.15
C PRO A 483 4.05 -25.51 12.92
N LEU A 484 5.09 -24.70 13.10
CA LEU A 484 6.05 -24.27 12.06
C LEU A 484 6.72 -25.44 11.32
N GLU A 485 6.84 -26.61 11.95
CA GLU A 485 7.45 -27.82 11.38
C GLU A 485 6.76 -28.31 10.11
N ALA A 486 5.44 -28.09 9.96
CA ALA A 486 4.68 -28.44 8.76
C ALA A 486 4.91 -27.47 7.58
N ARG A 487 5.49 -26.29 7.82
CA ARG A 487 5.82 -25.30 6.78
C ARG A 487 7.23 -25.47 6.23
N ILE A 488 8.14 -26.06 7.00
CA ILE A 488 9.58 -26.20 6.66
C ILE A 488 9.87 -27.52 5.92
N THR A 489 9.07 -28.57 6.11
CA THR A 489 9.37 -29.91 5.57
C THR A 489 9.17 -30.08 4.05
N SER A 490 8.63 -29.09 3.32
CA SER A 490 8.43 -29.22 1.87
C SER A 490 9.66 -28.93 1.00
N TRP A 491 10.81 -28.52 1.58
CA TRP A 491 11.92 -27.97 0.79
C TRP A 491 13.34 -28.44 1.10
N CYS A 492 13.57 -29.38 2.02
CA CYS A 492 14.91 -29.98 2.21
C CYS A 492 15.30 -31.01 1.13
N GLY A 493 14.45 -31.27 0.14
CA GLY A 493 14.74 -32.25 -0.92
C GLY A 493 15.19 -31.60 -2.23
N LYS A 494 16.41 -31.03 -2.30
CA LYS A 494 17.24 -30.87 -3.53
C LYS A 494 18.49 -30.00 -3.30
N ILE A 495 19.36 -30.40 -2.40
CA ILE A 495 20.79 -30.02 -2.50
C ILE A 495 21.59 -31.28 -2.21
N THR A 496 21.93 -32.02 -3.26
CA THR A 496 22.94 -33.08 -3.20
C THR A 496 24.27 -32.43 -3.55
N ILE A 497 25.11 -32.18 -2.53
CA ILE A 497 26.53 -31.86 -2.75
C ILE A 497 27.26 -33.20 -2.81
N SER A 498 27.76 -33.56 -3.99
CA SER A 498 28.75 -34.64 -4.11
C SER A 498 30.11 -34.12 -3.67
N TRP A 499 30.75 -34.87 -2.78
CA TRP A 499 32.03 -34.66 -2.11
C TRP A 499 33.15 -34.06 -2.94
#